data_AF-A0A0V8JE76-F1
#
_entry.id   AF-A0A0V8JE76-F1
#
_cell.length_a   1.000
_cell.length_b   1.000
_cell.length_c   1.000
_cell.angle_alpha   90.00
_cell.angle_beta   90.00
_cell.angle_gamma   90.00
#
_symmetry.space_group_name_H-M   'P 1'
#
loop_
_entity.id
_entity.type
_entity.pdbx_description
1 polymer ?
#
loop_
_entity_poly.entity_id
_entity_poly.type
_entity_poly.pdbx_seq_one_letter_code
_entity_poly.pdbx_strand_id
1 'polypeptide(L)'
;MKVEEKFGALRYVNAESGGPPLMVFITIIPLLAAGFYILKQQHWIWMLAGAAIMTAGNAIPLELNSTAVTNASELILLISLWATKFYLDQKRRGVEV
;
A
#
# COMPACT_ATOMS: atom_id res chain seq x y z
N MET A 1 6.80 24.58 -13.09
CA MET A 1 7.58 23.46 -12.54
C MET A 1 8.71 24.04 -11.70
N LYS A 2 9.05 23.40 -10.58
CA LYS A 2 10.17 23.78 -9.71
C LYS A 2 11.21 22.67 -9.76
N VAL A 3 12.49 23.03 -9.72
CA VAL A 3 13.59 22.08 -9.59
C VAL A 3 13.81 21.83 -8.10
N GLU A 4 13.77 20.57 -7.70
CA GLU A 4 14.05 20.10 -6.34
C GLU A 4 15.21 19.12 -6.41
N GLU A 5 16.23 19.33 -5.59
CA GLU A 5 17.30 18.35 -5.42
C GLU A 5 16.92 17.39 -4.30
N LYS A 6 16.83 16.09 -4.61
CA LYS A 6 16.46 15.06 -3.65
C LYS A 6 17.33 13.82 -3.86
N PHE A 7 17.94 13.33 -2.77
CA PHE A 7 18.85 12.16 -2.78
C PHE A 7 20.02 12.30 -3.77
N GLY A 8 20.56 13.51 -3.95
CA GLY A 8 21.65 13.80 -4.88
C GLY A 8 21.25 13.81 -6.37
N ALA A 9 19.94 13.77 -6.67
CA ALA A 9 19.41 13.84 -8.02
C ALA A 9 18.48 15.05 -8.19
N LEU A 10 18.53 15.68 -9.37
CA LEU A 10 17.62 16.76 -9.74
C LEU A 10 16.27 16.18 -10.16
N ARG A 11 15.19 16.66 -9.55
CA ARG A 11 13.82 16.27 -9.84
C ARG A 11 12.96 17.48 -10.21
N TYR A 12 12.18 17.37 -11.27
CA TYR A 12 11.16 18.36 -11.61
C TYR A 12 9.87 18.05 -10.87
N VAL A 13 9.38 19.00 -10.08
CA VAL A 13 8.13 18.87 -9.33
C VAL A 13 7.13 19.97 -9.72
N ASN A 14 5.84 19.68 -9.57
CA ASN A 14 4.80 20.67 -9.79
C ASN A 14 4.87 21.75 -8.70
N ALA A 15 4.60 23.00 -9.07
CA ALA A 15 4.68 24.12 -8.13
C ALA A 15 3.65 24.01 -6.99
N GLU A 16 2.58 23.25 -7.21
CA GLU A 16 1.47 23.05 -6.27
C GLU A 16 1.47 21.68 -5.57
N SER A 17 2.49 20.82 -5.78
CA SER A 17 2.50 19.43 -5.26
C SER A 17 2.91 19.32 -3.78
N GLY A 18 2.42 20.22 -2.93
CA GLY A 18 2.83 20.35 -1.51
C GLY A 18 2.08 19.47 -0.50
N GLY A 19 1.22 18.54 -0.94
CA GLY A 19 0.44 17.67 -0.06
C GLY A 19 0.94 16.22 -0.03
N PRO A 20 0.63 15.45 1.03
CA PRO A 20 0.80 13.99 1.03
C PRO A 20 0.13 13.37 -0.21
N PRO A 21 0.68 12.28 -0.79
CA PRO A 21 0.14 11.69 -2.01
C PRO A 21 -1.32 11.26 -1.83
N LEU A 22 -2.26 12.05 -2.37
CA LEU A 22 -3.71 11.77 -2.30
C LEU A 22 -4.06 10.37 -2.84
N MET A 23 -3.27 9.88 -3.79
CA MET A 23 -3.36 8.54 -4.35
C MET A 23 -3.39 7.44 -3.29
N VAL A 24 -2.57 7.55 -2.24
CA VAL A 24 -2.48 6.55 -1.17
C VAL A 24 -3.82 6.48 -0.42
N PHE A 25 -4.36 7.63 0.00
CA PHE A 25 -5.60 7.68 0.75
C PHE A 25 -6.82 7.18 -0.04
N ILE A 26 -6.91 7.56 -1.32
CA ILE A 26 -8.01 7.12 -2.20
C ILE A 26 -8.00 5.59 -2.36
N THR A 27 -6.82 4.98 -2.41
CA THR A 27 -6.66 3.54 -2.61
C THR A 27 -6.84 2.75 -1.32
N ILE A 28 -6.35 3.26 -0.18
CA ILE A 28 -6.28 2.50 1.07
C ILE A 28 -7.64 2.34 1.75
N ILE A 29 -8.53 3.34 1.66
CA ILE A 29 -9.87 3.31 2.28
C ILE A 29 -10.71 2.11 1.78
N PRO A 30 -10.92 1.92 0.46
CA PRO A 30 -11.68 0.77 -0.03
C PRO A 30 -10.98 -0.56 0.26
N LEU A 31 -9.64 -0.59 0.24
CA LEU A 31 -8.85 -1.78 0.60
C LEU A 31 -9.04 -2.20 2.05
N LEU A 32 -9.05 -1.25 2.99
CA LEU A 32 -9.31 -1.53 4.41
C LEU A 32 -10.74 -2.05 4.60
N ALA A 33 -11.74 -1.44 3.95
CA ALA A 33 -13.12 -1.88 4.02
C ALA A 33 -13.30 -3.31 3.47
N ALA A 34 -12.74 -3.58 2.29
CA ALA A 34 -12.75 -4.92 1.70
C ALA A 34 -11.96 -5.92 2.55
N GLY A 35 -10.82 -5.50 3.13
CA GLY A 35 -9.98 -6.31 4.02
C GLY A 35 -10.72 -6.74 5.27
N PHE A 36 -11.45 -5.80 5.88
CA PHE A 36 -12.27 -6.08 7.05
C PHE A 36 -13.42 -7.04 6.71
N TYR A 37 -14.07 -6.85 5.55
CA TYR A 37 -15.12 -7.75 5.08
C TYR A 37 -14.59 -9.18 4.84
N ILE A 38 -13.46 -9.32 4.16
CA ILE A 38 -12.82 -10.63 3.91
C ILE A 38 -12.38 -11.27 5.23
N LEU A 39 -11.80 -10.50 6.16
CA LEU A 39 -11.41 -11.00 7.47
C LEU A 39 -12.61 -11.59 8.22
N LYS A 40 -13.74 -10.90 8.22
CA LYS A 40 -14.96 -11.36 8.91
C LYS A 40 -15.55 -12.64 8.29
N GLN A 41 -15.51 -12.76 6.96
CA GLN A 41 -16.16 -13.87 6.26
C GLN A 41 -15.26 -15.09 6.04
N GLN A 42 -13.95 -14.86 5.88
CA GLN A 42 -13.00 -15.88 5.44
C GLN A 42 -11.86 -16.10 6.44
N HIS A 43 -11.79 -15.31 7.51
CA HIS A 43 -10.70 -15.33 8.50
C HIS A 43 -9.30 -15.11 7.88
N TRP A 44 -9.23 -14.45 6.72
CA TRP A 44 -7.98 -14.18 6.01
C TRP A 44 -7.48 -12.76 6.27
N ILE A 45 -6.39 -12.63 7.03
CA ILE A 45 -5.91 -11.33 7.55
C ILE A 45 -4.98 -10.56 6.62
N TRP A 46 -4.36 -11.23 5.63
CA TRP A 46 -3.21 -10.68 4.90
C TRP A 46 -3.49 -9.37 4.18
N MET A 47 -4.61 -9.23 3.47
CA MET A 47 -4.96 -7.97 2.78
C MET A 47 -5.10 -6.80 3.77
N LEU A 48 -5.72 -7.05 4.93
CA LEU A 48 -5.91 -6.03 5.95
C LEU A 48 -4.57 -5.64 6.59
N ALA A 49 -3.71 -6.63 6.86
CA ALA A 49 -2.37 -6.38 7.39
C ALA A 49 -1.51 -5.57 6.40
N GLY A 50 -1.51 -5.92 5.10
CA GLY A 50 -0.79 -5.17 4.08
C GLY A 50 -1.26 -3.71 3.96
N ALA A 51 -2.58 -3.48 4.01
CA ALA A 51 -3.14 -2.13 4.00
C ALA A 51 -2.81 -1.34 5.28
N ALA A 52 -2.81 -1.98 6.44
CA ALA A 52 -2.40 -1.35 7.69
C ALA A 52 -0.90 -0.97 7.68
N ILE A 53 -0.03 -1.86 7.20
CA ILE A 53 1.41 -1.60 7.03
C ILE A 53 1.65 -0.43 6.08
N MET A 54 0.96 -0.37 4.94
CA MET A 54 1.09 0.76 4.00
C MET A 54 0.61 2.08 4.62
N THR A 55 -0.46 2.05 5.41
CA THR A 55 -0.95 3.23 6.13
C THR A 55 0.09 3.71 7.14
N ALA A 56 0.62 2.81 7.97
CA ALA A 56 1.63 3.14 8.98
C ALA A 56 2.95 3.59 8.35
N GLY A 57 3.42 2.90 7.31
CA GLY A 57 4.67 3.19 6.61
C GLY A 57 4.67 4.53 5.87
N ASN A 58 3.50 5.05 5.49
CA ASN A 58 3.36 6.41 4.95
C ASN A 58 3.10 7.47 6.03
N ALA A 59 2.45 7.09 7.14
CA ALA A 59 2.13 8.03 8.22
C ALA A 59 3.35 8.38 9.09
N ILE A 60 4.32 7.49 9.19
CA ILE A 60 5.57 7.72 9.93
C ILE A 60 6.62 8.22 8.93
N PRO A 61 7.01 9.50 8.97
CA PRO A 61 8.10 10.01 8.15
C PRO A 61 9.42 9.48 8.71
N LEU A 62 9.78 8.26 8.33
CA LEU A 62 11.12 7.74 8.57
C LEU A 62 12.08 8.52 7.67
N GLU A 63 12.92 9.35 8.27
CA GLU A 63 13.96 10.13 7.60
C GLU A 63 15.09 9.21 7.12
N LEU A 64 14.77 8.32 6.18
CA LEU A 64 15.78 7.61 5.41
C LEU A 64 16.18 8.48 4.21
N ASN A 65 17.45 8.41 3.81
CA ASN A 65 17.99 9.05 2.60
C ASN A 65 17.43 8.41 1.30
N SER A 66 16.23 7.84 1.31
CA SER A 66 15.57 7.22 0.15
C SER A 66 14.06 7.04 0.39
N THR A 67 13.27 6.96 -0.69
CA THR A 67 11.84 6.56 -0.69
C THR A 67 11.64 5.04 -0.51
N ALA A 68 12.65 4.32 -0.02
CA ALA A 68 12.63 2.87 0.10
C ALA A 68 11.50 2.34 1.00
N VAL A 69 11.15 3.04 2.09
CA VAL A 69 10.08 2.61 3.01
C VAL A 69 8.73 2.56 2.31
N THR A 70 8.36 3.64 1.62
CA THR A 70 7.09 3.72 0.88
C THR A 70 7.03 2.63 -0.18
N ASN A 71 8.08 2.48 -0.99
CA ASN A 71 8.13 1.45 -2.04
C ASN A 71 8.05 0.03 -1.48
N ALA A 72 8.75 -0.25 -0.38
CA ALA A 72 8.68 -1.55 0.28
C ALA A 72 7.28 -1.83 0.83
N SER A 73 6.63 -0.82 1.41
CA SER A 73 5.26 -0.94 1.90
C SER A 73 4.25 -1.21 0.77
N GLU A 74 4.43 -0.58 -0.39
CA GLU A 74 3.63 -0.82 -1.59
C GLU A 74 3.84 -2.25 -2.11
N LEU A 75 5.08 -2.75 -2.12
CA LEU A 75 5.38 -4.12 -2.52
C LEU A 75 4.73 -5.14 -1.57
N ILE A 76 4.79 -4.89 -0.26
CA ILE A 76 4.12 -5.73 0.75
C ILE A 76 2.60 -5.73 0.50
N LEU A 77 2.00 -4.57 0.23
CA LEU A 77 0.59 -4.48 -0.12
C LEU A 77 0.27 -5.32 -1.36
N LEU A 78 1.06 -5.18 -2.44
CA LEU A 78 0.86 -5.95 -3.68
C LEU A 78 0.93 -7.46 -3.44
N ILE A 79 1.91 -7.93 -2.66
CA ILE A 79 2.03 -9.34 -2.28
C ILE A 79 0.80 -9.80 -1.49
N SER A 80 0.33 -8.99 -0.53
CA SER A 80 -0.85 -9.32 0.27
C SER A 80 -2.14 -9.42 -0.56
N LEU A 81 -2.28 -8.55 -1.58
CA LEU A 81 -3.40 -8.56 -2.51
C LEU A 81 -3.36 -9.80 -3.40
N TRP A 82 -2.17 -10.10 -3.94
CA TRP A 82 -1.96 -11.28 -4.75
C TRP A 82 -2.26 -12.57 -3.95
N ALA A 83 -1.74 -12.68 -2.73
CA ALA A 83 -2.02 -13.81 -1.84
C ALA A 83 -3.52 -13.94 -1.52
N THR A 84 -4.21 -12.82 -1.28
CA THR A 84 -5.65 -12.81 -1.00
C THR A 84 -6.46 -13.24 -2.22
N LYS A 85 -6.11 -12.73 -3.41
CA LYS A 85 -6.74 -13.18 -4.66
C LYS A 85 -6.51 -14.67 -4.88
N PHE A 86 -5.28 -15.14 -4.72
CA PHE A 86 -4.92 -16.54 -4.88
C PHE A 86 -5.72 -17.45 -3.93
N TYR A 87 -5.80 -17.09 -2.65
CA TYR A 87 -6.62 -17.79 -1.65
C TYR A 87 -8.10 -17.84 -2.04
N LEU A 88 -8.69 -16.70 -2.41
CA LEU A 88 -10.10 -16.62 -2.80
C LEU A 88 -10.40 -17.42 -4.07
N ASP A 89 -9.50 -17.40 -5.06
CA ASP A 89 -9.64 -18.16 -6.30
C ASP A 89 -9.60 -19.67 -6.04
N GLN A 90 -8.72 -20.14 -5.15
CA GLN A 90 -8.67 -21.56 -4.79
C GLN A 90 -9.89 -22.01 -3.98
N LYS A 91 -10.32 -21.20 -3.00
CA LYS A 91 -11.55 -21.47 -2.25
C LYS A 91 -12.77 -21.53 -3.17
N ARG A 92 -12.85 -20.65 -4.18
CA ARG A 92 -13.90 -20.69 -5.22
C ARG A 92 -13.85 -21.96 -6.07
N ARG A 93 -12.66 -22.52 -6.30
CA ARG A 93 -12.46 -23.78 -7.04
C ARG A 93 -12.65 -25.04 -6.19
N GLY A 94 -12.91 -24.90 -4.89
CA GLY A 94 -13.04 -26.04 -3.97
C GLY A 94 -11.72 -26.74 -3.66
N VAL A 95 -10.59 -26.07 -3.90
CA VAL A 95 -9.26 -26.56 -3.51
C VAL A 95 -9.01 -26.03 -2.10
N GLU A 96 -8.85 -26.91 -1.12
CA GLU A 96 -8.40 -26.53 0.22
C GLU A 96 -6.91 -26.12 0.14
N VAL A 97 -6.61 -24.94 0.64
CA VAL A 97 -5.26 -24.32 0.64
C VAL A 97 -4.82 -24.04 2.06
#